data_AF-A0A9D6VZN8-F1
#
_entry.id   AF-A0A9D6VZN8-F1
#
_cell.length_a   1.000
_cell.length_b   1.000
_cell.length_c   1.000
_cell.angle_alpha   90.00
_cell.angle_beta   90.00
_cell.angle_gamma   90.00
#
_symmetry.space_group_name_H-M   'P 1'
#
loop_
_entity.id
_entity.type
_entity.pdbx_description
1 polymer ?
#
loop_
_entity_poly.entity_id
_entity_poly.type
_entity_poly.pdbx_seq_one_letter_code
_entity_poly.pdbx_strand_id
1 'polypeptide(L)'
;MYSHQPRNTLRTFSLCALLAIPGLLPGLAAACGTEPCEPPPPTTTTTCLTLLKEVSSDGLKPWYDANTEAEAVTIDSTSKYRLRPTNCGDEKLINVHISDPLLAVDAYIGGLRPANDTVMEFSAAEVCVGRYGLVKNTATISGTGEISATYIEASDVAWVNCGEEPQAGQGCTPGYWKQDQHFDSWPSAYAPSTTFSSVFGRDISIRFDKQTITNPTLLQALSAQGGNINAAARHTVAALLNSASTDVDYDLSTSDVISLFQSNYPDGELDDMKDRLAKYNEQGCPLN
;
A
#
# COMPACT_ATOMS: atom_id res chain seq x y z
N MET A 1 64.73 15.97 -40.00
CA MET A 1 63.52 16.76 -39.64
C MET A 1 63.24 16.44 -38.17
N TYR A 2 63.33 17.37 -37.20
CA TYR A 2 62.34 18.45 -36.90
C TYR A 2 60.90 17.89 -36.79
N SER A 3 59.97 18.28 -35.91
CA SER A 3 59.93 19.10 -34.66
C SER A 3 58.44 19.12 -34.21
N HIS A 4 57.99 19.22 -32.96
CA HIS A 4 58.60 19.29 -31.61
C HIS A 4 57.55 18.80 -30.57
N GLN A 5 57.94 18.57 -29.30
CA GLN A 5 57.02 18.55 -28.15
C GLN A 5 57.58 19.48 -27.05
N PRO A 6 56.87 20.53 -26.62
CA PRO A 6 57.36 21.44 -25.59
C PRO A 6 57.06 20.92 -24.17
N ARG A 7 58.12 20.67 -23.39
CA ARG A 7 58.03 20.69 -21.92
C ARG A 7 58.03 22.14 -21.45
N ASN A 8 57.14 22.48 -20.52
CA ASN A 8 57.17 23.71 -19.71
C ASN A 8 56.27 23.49 -18.48
N THR A 9 56.56 23.95 -17.26
CA THR A 9 57.83 24.37 -16.65
C THR A 9 57.58 24.36 -15.13
N LEU A 10 58.48 23.78 -14.34
CA LEU A 10 58.42 23.89 -12.87
C LEU A 10 58.60 25.36 -12.47
N ARG A 11 57.62 25.95 -11.76
CA ARG A 11 57.80 27.28 -11.17
C ARG A 11 58.55 27.20 -9.85
N THR A 12 59.65 27.94 -9.81
CA THR A 12 60.61 28.08 -8.72
C THR A 12 59.95 28.52 -7.41
N PHE A 13 60.16 27.76 -6.34
CA PHE A 13 59.99 28.29 -4.98
C PHE A 13 61.21 29.15 -4.63
N SER A 14 61.02 30.45 -4.45
CA SER A 14 62.08 31.34 -3.96
C SER A 14 62.06 31.38 -2.44
N LEU A 15 63.09 30.84 -1.80
CA LEU A 15 63.42 31.18 -0.42
C LEU A 15 63.74 32.69 -0.35
N CYS A 16 63.24 33.37 0.68
CA CYS A 16 63.83 34.61 1.15
C CYS A 16 63.96 34.53 2.68
N ALA A 17 65.14 34.83 3.20
CA ALA A 17 65.54 34.50 4.56
C ALA A 17 65.16 35.60 5.58
N LEU A 18 65.12 35.21 6.86
CA LEU A 18 64.91 36.12 7.98
C LEU A 18 66.02 37.17 8.09
N LEU A 19 65.64 38.41 8.41
CA LEU A 19 66.43 39.31 9.25
C LEU A 19 65.50 39.94 10.29
N ALA A 20 65.78 39.69 11.56
CA ALA A 20 65.05 40.27 12.68
C ALA A 20 65.81 41.49 13.23
N ILE A 21 65.14 42.63 13.35
CA ILE A 21 65.63 43.81 14.07
C ILE A 21 64.46 44.33 14.92
N PRO A 22 64.61 44.51 16.26
CA PRO A 22 63.56 45.04 17.11
C PRO A 22 63.62 46.57 17.17
N GLY A 23 62.52 47.26 16.83
CA GLY A 23 62.45 48.72 16.94
C GLY A 23 61.14 49.33 16.44
N LEU A 24 60.33 49.82 17.38
CA LEU A 24 59.13 50.66 17.24
C LEU A 24 59.03 51.51 15.95
N LEU A 25 57.90 51.40 15.23
CA LEU A 25 56.86 52.45 15.08
C LEU A 25 55.68 51.89 14.21
N PRO A 26 54.44 52.41 14.34
CA PRO A 26 53.25 51.76 13.81
C PRO A 26 52.89 52.18 12.38
N GLY A 27 52.13 51.32 11.69
CA GLY A 27 51.28 51.73 10.58
C GLY A 27 51.80 51.44 9.16
N LEU A 28 51.79 50.16 8.76
CA LEU A 28 51.42 49.82 7.38
C LEU A 28 50.13 49.01 7.43
N ALA A 29 49.02 49.65 7.07
CA ALA A 29 47.78 48.94 6.79
C ALA A 29 48.01 48.04 5.56
N ALA A 30 47.72 46.75 5.69
CA ALA A 30 47.63 45.88 4.52
C ALA A 30 46.51 46.41 3.62
N ALA A 31 46.84 46.78 2.39
CA ALA A 31 45.88 47.22 1.40
C ALA A 31 45.01 46.03 0.97
N CYS A 32 43.90 45.82 1.68
CA CYS A 32 42.77 45.09 1.13
C CYS A 32 42.29 45.88 -0.11
N GLY A 33 42.12 45.20 -1.24
CA GLY A 33 41.56 45.82 -2.44
C GLY A 33 40.16 46.36 -2.14
N THR A 34 39.82 47.52 -2.72
CA THR A 34 38.53 48.21 -2.48
C THR A 34 37.34 47.58 -3.22
N GLU A 35 37.50 46.35 -3.73
CA GLU A 35 36.41 45.54 -4.25
C GLU A 35 35.58 45.05 -3.06
N PRO A 36 34.28 45.39 -2.95
CA PRO A 36 33.40 44.72 -2.00
C PRO A 36 33.46 43.22 -2.29
N CYS A 37 33.65 42.39 -1.26
CA CYS A 37 33.50 40.94 -1.44
C CYS A 37 32.06 40.68 -1.89
N GLU A 38 31.88 40.36 -3.17
CA GLU A 38 30.57 39.98 -3.70
C GLU A 38 30.08 38.78 -2.86
N PRO A 39 28.88 38.86 -2.26
CA PRO A 39 28.37 37.73 -1.49
C PRO A 39 28.32 36.51 -2.41
N PRO A 40 28.73 35.32 -1.95
CA PRO A 40 28.66 34.13 -2.78
C PRO A 40 27.22 33.97 -3.30
N PRO A 41 27.03 33.62 -4.59
CA PRO A 41 25.70 33.52 -5.17
C PRO A 41 24.84 32.58 -4.32
N PRO A 42 23.54 32.88 -4.12
CA PRO A 42 22.68 32.07 -3.29
C PRO A 42 22.70 30.62 -3.78
N THR A 43 23.07 29.71 -2.90
CA THR A 43 23.23 28.29 -3.24
C THR A 43 21.87 27.73 -3.66
N THR A 44 21.68 27.48 -4.95
CA THR A 44 20.46 26.87 -5.48
C THR A 44 20.45 25.40 -5.11
N THR A 45 19.64 25.04 -4.11
CA THR A 45 19.40 23.64 -3.75
C THR A 45 18.32 23.02 -4.64
N THR A 46 18.42 21.72 -4.84
CA THR A 46 17.52 20.91 -5.66
C THR A 46 16.83 19.90 -4.77
N THR A 47 15.50 19.99 -4.67
CA THR A 47 14.65 18.98 -4.03
C THR A 47 14.22 17.92 -5.04
N CYS A 48 14.44 16.65 -4.72
CA CYS A 48 14.01 15.52 -5.55
C CYS A 48 13.79 14.29 -4.68
N LEU A 49 12.67 13.60 -4.89
CA LEU A 49 12.27 12.40 -4.17
C LEU A 49 11.73 11.40 -5.18
N THR A 50 12.17 10.16 -5.06
CA THR A 50 11.59 9.02 -5.77
C THR A 50 11.28 7.92 -4.78
N LEU A 51 10.31 7.08 -5.13
CA LEU A 51 9.99 5.85 -4.43
C LEU A 51 10.20 4.72 -5.43
N LEU A 52 10.79 3.62 -4.97
CA LEU A 52 10.82 2.36 -5.70
C LEU A 52 10.20 1.27 -4.84
N LYS A 53 9.13 0.67 -5.35
CA LYS A 53 8.31 -0.36 -4.74
C LYS A 53 8.52 -1.66 -5.50
N GLU A 54 8.93 -2.69 -4.79
CA GLU A 54 9.08 -4.03 -5.37
C GLU A 54 8.30 -5.05 -4.56
N VAL A 55 8.04 -6.19 -5.18
CA VAL A 55 7.50 -7.39 -4.55
C VAL A 55 8.44 -8.58 -4.73
N SER A 56 8.45 -9.48 -3.75
CA SER A 56 9.11 -10.79 -3.80
C SER A 56 8.09 -11.87 -3.48
N SER A 57 8.07 -12.92 -4.29
CA SER A 57 7.15 -14.07 -4.17
C SER A 57 7.44 -14.97 -2.96
N ASP A 58 8.66 -14.95 -2.42
CA ASP A 58 9.10 -15.80 -1.30
C ASP A 58 9.68 -15.00 -0.12
N GLY A 59 9.60 -13.66 -0.20
CA GLY A 59 10.22 -12.74 0.76
C GLY A 59 11.75 -12.69 0.69
N LEU A 60 12.36 -13.31 -0.32
CA LEU A 60 13.80 -13.35 -0.60
C LEU A 60 14.09 -12.68 -1.96
N LYS A 61 15.16 -13.07 -2.65
CA LYS A 61 15.52 -12.58 -3.99
C LYS A 61 15.11 -13.61 -5.05
N PRO A 62 14.70 -13.19 -6.27
CA PRO A 62 14.71 -11.83 -6.80
C PRO A 62 13.57 -10.95 -6.27
N TRP A 63 13.69 -9.65 -6.55
CA TRP A 63 12.65 -8.66 -6.31
C TRP A 63 12.24 -8.09 -7.66
N TYR A 64 10.95 -7.86 -7.83
CA TYR A 64 10.34 -7.42 -9.07
C TYR A 64 9.66 -6.07 -8.85
N ASP A 65 9.89 -5.15 -9.77
CA ASP A 65 9.21 -3.86 -9.83
C ASP A 65 7.69 -4.05 -9.99
N ALA A 66 7.29 -4.95 -10.90
CA ALA A 66 5.89 -5.32 -11.16
C ALA A 66 4.99 -4.10 -11.46
N ASN A 67 5.55 -3.11 -12.17
CA ASN A 67 4.91 -1.82 -12.41
C ASN A 67 3.68 -1.92 -13.36
N THR A 68 3.56 -3.01 -14.12
CA THR A 68 2.41 -3.32 -14.99
C THR A 68 1.70 -4.63 -14.65
N GLU A 69 0.43 -4.76 -15.07
CA GLU A 69 -0.36 -6.00 -14.94
C GLU A 69 0.33 -7.23 -15.54
N ALA A 70 1.07 -7.05 -16.64
CA ALA A 70 1.80 -8.13 -17.30
C ALA A 70 3.04 -8.62 -16.52
N GLU A 71 3.50 -7.83 -15.54
CA GLU A 71 4.62 -8.14 -14.67
C GLU A 71 4.17 -8.56 -13.26
N ALA A 72 2.86 -8.77 -13.06
CA ALA A 72 2.28 -9.10 -11.77
C ALA A 72 2.85 -10.41 -11.19
N VAL A 73 3.33 -10.35 -9.95
CA VAL A 73 3.97 -11.48 -9.28
C VAL A 73 2.96 -12.28 -8.49
N THR A 74 2.94 -13.60 -8.67
CA THR A 74 2.18 -14.51 -7.78
C THR A 74 2.78 -14.49 -6.38
N ILE A 75 1.94 -14.24 -5.37
CA ILE A 75 2.36 -14.15 -3.96
C ILE A 75 1.68 -15.19 -3.08
N ASP A 76 2.32 -15.48 -1.95
CA ASP A 76 1.84 -16.35 -0.87
C ASP A 76 2.08 -15.70 0.52
N SER A 77 1.84 -16.46 1.59
CA SER A 77 2.01 -16.00 2.98
C SER A 77 3.45 -15.63 3.40
N THR A 78 4.46 -15.98 2.60
CA THR A 78 5.88 -15.66 2.82
C THR A 78 6.35 -14.45 2.01
N SER A 79 5.59 -14.06 0.99
CA SER A 79 5.86 -12.92 0.12
C SER A 79 5.98 -11.60 0.87
N LYS A 80 6.74 -10.66 0.29
CA LYS A 80 6.97 -9.33 0.85
C LYS A 80 6.92 -8.23 -0.20
N TYR A 81 6.55 -7.04 0.23
CA TYR A 81 6.88 -5.80 -0.47
C TYR A 81 8.13 -5.15 0.11
N ARG A 82 8.83 -4.38 -0.71
CA ARG A 82 9.97 -3.55 -0.32
C ARG A 82 9.80 -2.14 -0.86
N LEU A 83 9.90 -1.16 0.03
CA LEU A 83 9.85 0.27 -0.30
C LEU A 83 11.24 0.88 -0.11
N ARG A 84 11.76 1.52 -1.17
CA ARG A 84 13.04 2.24 -1.21
C ARG A 84 12.85 3.71 -1.58
N PRO A 85 12.70 4.61 -0.59
CA PRO A 85 12.68 6.03 -0.86
C PRO A 85 14.10 6.58 -1.11
N THR A 86 14.28 7.28 -2.22
CA THR A 86 15.56 7.88 -2.61
C THR A 86 15.41 9.40 -2.68
N ASN A 87 16.20 10.12 -1.88
CA ASN A 87 16.42 11.55 -2.10
C ASN A 87 17.46 11.70 -3.22
N CYS A 88 16.97 12.11 -4.39
CA CYS A 88 17.75 12.37 -5.61
C CYS A 88 18.20 13.83 -5.74
N GLY A 89 17.93 14.66 -4.72
CA GLY A 89 18.32 16.06 -4.63
C GLY A 89 19.68 16.26 -3.95
N ASP A 90 20.03 17.52 -3.69
CA ASP A 90 21.26 17.93 -3.01
C ASP A 90 21.04 18.40 -1.56
N GLU A 91 19.80 18.76 -1.19
CA GLU A 91 19.42 19.10 0.18
C GLU A 91 18.74 17.94 0.92
N LYS A 92 18.79 17.96 2.25
CA LYS A 92 18.08 17.01 3.09
C LYS A 92 16.57 17.29 3.07
N LEU A 93 15.77 16.23 3.00
CA LEU A 93 14.33 16.32 3.21
C LEU A 93 13.99 16.11 4.69
N ILE A 94 12.96 16.79 5.17
CA ILE A 94 12.36 16.67 6.50
C ILE A 94 10.86 16.36 6.39
N ASN A 95 10.24 15.99 7.51
CA ASN A 95 8.83 15.60 7.59
C ASN A 95 8.46 14.50 6.59
N VAL A 96 9.39 13.57 6.34
CA VAL A 96 9.24 12.57 5.29
C VAL A 96 8.22 11.52 5.75
N HIS A 97 7.12 11.42 5.01
CA HIS A 97 5.94 10.62 5.34
C HIS A 97 5.68 9.61 4.24
N ILE A 98 5.54 8.34 4.60
CA ILE A 98 5.28 7.23 3.68
C ILE A 98 3.94 6.58 4.01
N SER A 99 3.16 6.28 2.97
CA SER A 99 1.86 5.63 3.11
C SER A 99 1.69 4.50 2.09
N ASP A 100 1.10 3.40 2.54
CA ASP A 100 0.65 2.28 1.71
C ASP A 100 -0.62 1.72 2.37
N PRO A 101 -1.82 2.11 1.89
CA PRO A 101 -3.08 1.69 2.49
C PRO A 101 -3.31 0.18 2.47
N LEU A 102 -2.77 -0.52 1.45
CA LEU A 102 -2.97 -1.98 1.31
C LEU A 102 -2.11 -2.78 2.30
N LEU A 103 -0.97 -2.23 2.69
CA LEU A 103 -0.07 -2.78 3.71
C LEU A 103 -0.27 -2.15 5.10
N ALA A 104 -1.32 -1.32 5.27
CA ALA A 104 -1.62 -0.55 6.48
C ALA A 104 -0.43 0.29 6.99
N VAL A 105 0.36 0.86 6.08
CA VAL A 105 1.48 1.75 6.40
C VAL A 105 1.03 3.21 6.36
N ASP A 106 1.26 3.92 7.46
CA ASP A 106 1.09 5.37 7.59
C ASP A 106 2.12 5.88 8.61
N ALA A 107 3.28 6.37 8.15
CA ALA A 107 4.43 6.60 9.02
C ALA A 107 5.34 7.76 8.59
N TYR A 108 5.84 8.50 9.58
CA TYR A 108 6.94 9.47 9.38
C TYR A 108 8.29 8.78 9.59
N ILE A 109 9.14 8.75 8.55
CA ILE A 109 10.48 8.15 8.59
C ILE A 109 11.59 9.17 8.96
N GLY A 110 11.20 10.36 9.42
CA GLY A 110 12.10 11.42 9.85
C GLY A 110 12.61 12.27 8.70
N GLY A 111 13.93 12.28 8.47
CA GLY A 111 14.57 13.10 7.45
C GLY A 111 15.49 12.31 6.52
N LEU A 112 15.31 12.49 5.21
CA LEU A 112 15.98 11.72 4.16
C LEU A 112 17.14 12.54 3.57
N ARG A 113 18.38 12.10 3.79
CA ARG A 113 19.58 12.74 3.24
C ARG A 113 19.77 12.38 1.75
N PRO A 114 20.46 13.22 0.94
CA PRO A 114 20.88 12.86 -0.40
C PRO A 114 21.60 11.50 -0.43
N ALA A 115 21.34 10.71 -1.47
CA ALA A 115 21.91 9.36 -1.66
C ALA A 115 21.70 8.37 -0.50
N ASN A 116 20.66 8.58 0.32
CA ASN A 116 20.29 7.67 1.39
C ASN A 116 19.61 6.39 0.85
N ASP A 117 20.09 5.23 1.29
CA ASP A 117 19.65 3.89 0.85
C ASP A 117 18.75 3.22 1.92
N THR A 118 17.65 3.89 2.31
CA THR A 118 16.69 3.32 3.26
C THR A 118 15.89 2.22 2.57
N VAL A 119 15.84 1.06 3.21
CA VAL A 119 15.04 -0.08 2.77
C VAL A 119 14.04 -0.43 3.86
N MET A 120 12.76 -0.53 3.50
CA MET A 120 11.70 -1.01 4.38
C MET A 120 11.05 -2.23 3.74
N GLU A 121 10.87 -3.32 4.50
CA GLU A 121 10.21 -4.54 4.05
C GLU A 121 8.91 -4.76 4.84
N PHE A 122 7.86 -5.20 4.14
CA PHE A 122 6.52 -5.39 4.68
C PHE A 122 5.96 -6.75 4.22
N SER A 123 5.19 -7.43 5.07
CA SER A 123 4.52 -8.69 4.71
C SER A 123 3.45 -8.46 3.64
N ALA A 124 3.34 -9.37 2.67
CA ALA A 124 2.25 -9.37 1.69
C ALA A 124 1.09 -10.31 2.07
N ALA A 125 1.13 -10.98 3.22
CA ALA A 125 0.20 -12.04 3.59
C ALA A 125 -1.30 -11.63 3.53
N GLU A 126 -1.63 -10.40 3.94
CA GLU A 126 -3.01 -9.88 3.93
C GLU A 126 -3.46 -9.34 2.56
N VAL A 127 -2.57 -9.29 1.55
CA VAL A 127 -2.89 -8.66 0.25
C VAL A 127 -3.85 -9.52 -0.57
N CYS A 128 -3.74 -10.85 -0.49
CA CYS A 128 -4.66 -11.76 -1.20
C CYS A 128 -5.81 -12.29 -0.32
N VAL A 129 -5.88 -11.92 0.96
CA VAL A 129 -7.02 -12.29 1.82
C VAL A 129 -8.29 -11.68 1.25
N GLY A 130 -9.22 -12.53 0.82
CA GLY A 130 -10.42 -12.08 0.14
C GLY A 130 -10.17 -11.39 -1.21
N ARG A 131 -9.07 -11.65 -1.94
CA ARG A 131 -8.82 -11.11 -3.29
C ARG A 131 -8.34 -12.22 -4.24
N TYR A 132 -8.71 -12.13 -5.51
CA TYR A 132 -8.26 -13.01 -6.60
C TYR A 132 -7.92 -12.18 -7.83
N GLY A 133 -7.20 -12.76 -8.79
CA GLY A 133 -6.74 -12.07 -9.99
C GLY A 133 -5.67 -11.03 -9.69
N LEU A 134 -5.61 -9.98 -10.52
CA LEU A 134 -4.58 -8.95 -10.44
C LEU A 134 -4.96 -7.87 -9.42
N VAL A 135 -4.11 -7.68 -8.41
CA VAL A 135 -4.26 -6.66 -7.37
C VAL A 135 -3.17 -5.62 -7.52
N LYS A 136 -3.55 -4.36 -7.76
CA LYS A 136 -2.64 -3.21 -7.79
C LYS A 136 -2.36 -2.73 -6.36
N ASN A 137 -1.10 -2.70 -5.96
CA ASN A 137 -0.70 -2.05 -4.72
C ASN A 137 0.05 -0.73 -5.00
N THR A 138 -0.38 0.40 -4.43
CA THR A 138 0.23 1.72 -4.62
C THR A 138 0.78 2.26 -3.30
N ALA A 139 2.06 2.64 -3.27
CA ALA A 139 2.64 3.37 -2.15
C ALA A 139 2.91 4.82 -2.55
N THR A 140 2.82 5.73 -1.59
CA THR A 140 3.14 7.16 -1.73
C THR A 140 4.17 7.57 -0.69
N ILE A 141 4.96 8.59 -1.02
CA ILE A 141 5.87 9.25 -0.09
C ILE A 141 5.89 10.75 -0.35
N SER A 142 5.93 11.53 0.72
CA SER A 142 6.09 12.99 0.67
C SER A 142 7.25 13.44 1.55
N GLY A 143 7.70 14.69 1.36
CA GLY A 143 8.71 15.33 2.19
C GLY A 143 8.85 16.81 1.86
N THR A 144 9.64 17.53 2.65
CA THR A 144 9.91 18.96 2.45
C THR A 144 11.41 19.24 2.47
N GLY A 145 11.93 20.04 1.53
CA GLY A 145 13.32 20.50 1.56
C GLY A 145 13.63 21.29 2.84
N GLU A 146 14.69 20.92 3.57
CA GLU A 146 15.10 21.57 4.82
C GLU A 146 15.59 23.01 4.62
N ILE A 147 16.05 23.36 3.41
CA ILE A 147 16.56 24.68 3.04
C ILE A 147 15.57 25.42 2.15
N SER A 148 15.08 24.79 1.08
CA SER A 148 14.16 25.44 0.13
C SER A 148 12.71 25.53 0.61
N ALA A 149 12.33 24.80 1.67
CA ALA A 149 10.95 24.60 2.12
C ALA A 149 10.00 24.04 1.03
N THR A 150 10.54 23.46 -0.05
CA THR A 150 9.75 22.90 -1.16
C THR A 150 9.13 21.57 -0.74
N TYR A 151 7.80 21.49 -0.73
CA TYR A 151 7.08 20.21 -0.59
C TYR A 151 7.16 19.42 -1.90
N ILE A 152 7.47 18.12 -1.79
CA ILE A 152 7.53 17.18 -2.91
C ILE A 152 6.92 15.85 -2.51
N GLU A 153 6.41 15.12 -3.51
CA GLU A 153 5.84 13.79 -3.34
C GLU A 153 6.18 12.89 -4.53
N ALA A 154 6.16 11.59 -4.28
CA ALA A 154 6.35 10.54 -5.27
C ALA A 154 5.43 9.36 -4.92
N SER A 155 5.13 8.54 -5.92
CA SER A 155 4.35 7.32 -5.76
C SER A 155 4.91 6.23 -6.65
N ASP A 156 4.74 4.97 -6.25
CA ASP A 156 5.11 3.83 -7.07
C ASP A 156 4.16 2.64 -6.86
N VAL A 157 4.06 1.78 -7.86
CA VAL A 157 3.04 0.72 -7.94
C VAL A 157 3.68 -0.65 -8.17
N ALA A 158 3.14 -1.67 -7.54
CA ALA A 158 3.52 -3.05 -7.78
C ALA A 158 2.28 -3.93 -7.82
N TRP A 159 2.09 -4.64 -8.92
CA TRP A 159 1.00 -5.57 -9.15
C TRP A 159 1.35 -6.97 -8.65
N VAL A 160 0.35 -7.64 -8.08
CA VAL A 160 0.45 -9.05 -7.68
C VAL A 160 -0.71 -9.85 -8.23
N ASN A 161 -0.49 -11.14 -8.41
CA ASN A 161 -1.50 -12.10 -8.84
C ASN A 161 -1.90 -12.97 -7.65
N CYS A 162 -3.15 -12.81 -7.19
CA CYS A 162 -3.72 -13.56 -6.08
C CYS A 162 -4.32 -14.91 -6.48
N GLY A 163 -3.94 -15.44 -7.65
CA GLY A 163 -4.46 -16.69 -8.20
C GLY A 163 -5.78 -16.51 -8.94
N GLU A 164 -6.26 -17.59 -9.55
CA GLU A 164 -7.56 -17.58 -10.23
C GLU A 164 -8.70 -17.56 -9.20
N GLU A 165 -9.77 -16.83 -9.52
CA GLU A 165 -11.04 -16.95 -8.81
C GLU A 165 -11.55 -18.38 -9.02
N PRO A 166 -11.85 -19.17 -7.97
CA PRO A 166 -12.49 -20.47 -8.14
C PRO A 166 -13.82 -20.31 -8.90
N GLN A 167 -14.13 -21.25 -9.79
CA GLN A 167 -15.31 -21.18 -10.70
C GLN A 167 -16.02 -22.54 -10.88
N ALA A 168 -15.67 -23.55 -10.08
CA ALA A 168 -16.13 -24.93 -10.26
C ALA A 168 -17.10 -25.40 -9.18
N GLY A 169 -17.36 -24.56 -8.16
CA GLY A 169 -18.20 -24.89 -7.03
C GLY A 169 -19.70 -24.91 -7.30
N GLN A 170 -20.44 -25.01 -6.21
CA GLN A 170 -21.89 -25.04 -6.12
C GLN A 170 -22.35 -23.89 -5.22
N GLY A 171 -23.58 -23.39 -5.39
CA GLY A 171 -24.09 -22.32 -4.54
C GLY A 171 -25.60 -22.13 -4.60
N CYS A 172 -26.21 -21.99 -3.43
CA CYS A 172 -27.62 -21.65 -3.26
C CYS A 172 -27.78 -20.14 -3.02
N THR A 173 -28.71 -19.51 -3.75
CA THR A 173 -28.89 -18.05 -3.71
C THR A 173 -29.45 -17.56 -2.37
N PRO A 174 -29.38 -16.24 -2.06
CA PRO A 174 -30.12 -15.66 -0.92
C PRO A 174 -31.63 -15.91 -0.99
N GLY A 175 -32.17 -16.20 -2.18
CA GLY A 175 -33.57 -16.54 -2.40
C GLY A 175 -33.95 -17.94 -1.91
N TYR A 176 -32.99 -18.88 -1.87
CA TYR A 176 -33.17 -20.23 -1.31
C TYR A 176 -33.11 -20.17 0.22
N TRP A 177 -31.99 -19.71 0.76
CA TRP A 177 -31.68 -19.74 2.20
C TRP A 177 -32.69 -19.03 3.10
N LYS A 178 -33.46 -18.06 2.57
CA LYS A 178 -34.41 -17.27 3.34
C LYS A 178 -35.80 -17.89 3.50
N GLN A 179 -36.13 -18.96 2.76
CA GLN A 179 -37.47 -19.56 2.84
C GLN A 179 -37.52 -20.54 4.00
N ASP A 180 -38.65 -20.59 4.69
CA ASP A 180 -38.84 -21.44 5.87
C ASP A 180 -38.82 -22.93 5.53
N GLN A 181 -39.25 -23.33 4.33
CA GLN A 181 -39.15 -24.73 3.88
C GLN A 181 -37.72 -25.25 3.66
N HIS A 182 -36.69 -24.39 3.70
CA HIS A 182 -35.27 -24.78 3.55
C HIS A 182 -34.47 -24.53 4.85
N PHE A 183 -35.13 -24.27 5.99
CA PHE A 183 -34.45 -24.06 7.28
C PHE A 183 -33.85 -25.35 7.87
N ASP A 184 -34.25 -26.52 7.38
CA ASP A 184 -33.63 -27.81 7.67
C ASP A 184 -32.26 -27.98 6.98
N SER A 185 -32.05 -27.29 5.86
CA SER A 185 -30.78 -27.24 5.12
C SER A 185 -29.74 -26.29 5.74
N TRP A 186 -30.11 -25.49 6.75
CA TRP A 186 -29.16 -24.56 7.39
C TRP A 186 -28.07 -25.34 8.15
N PRO A 187 -26.77 -25.02 7.95
CA PRO A 187 -25.69 -25.64 8.69
C PRO A 187 -25.86 -25.49 10.20
N SER A 188 -25.70 -26.59 10.95
CA SER A 188 -26.00 -26.66 12.40
C SER A 188 -25.30 -25.64 13.31
N ALA A 189 -24.25 -24.97 12.82
CA ALA A 189 -23.58 -23.86 13.51
C ALA A 189 -24.40 -22.54 13.52
N TYR A 190 -25.41 -22.41 12.65
CA TYR A 190 -26.18 -21.20 12.44
C TYR A 190 -27.68 -21.44 12.55
N ALA A 191 -28.41 -20.46 13.08
CA ALA A 191 -29.87 -20.44 13.11
C ALA A 191 -30.40 -19.17 12.44
N PRO A 192 -31.64 -19.16 11.94
CA PRO A 192 -32.31 -17.96 11.42
C PRO A 192 -32.31 -16.76 12.40
N SER A 193 -32.19 -17.03 13.70
CA SER A 193 -32.11 -16.06 14.80
C SER A 193 -30.68 -15.63 15.19
N THR A 194 -29.63 -16.27 14.69
CA THR A 194 -28.23 -15.85 14.92
C THR A 194 -28.03 -14.41 14.46
N THR A 195 -27.36 -13.56 15.24
CA THR A 195 -27.13 -12.16 14.88
C THR A 195 -25.93 -12.00 13.94
N PHE A 196 -26.02 -11.07 13.00
CA PHE A 196 -24.99 -10.84 11.99
C PHE A 196 -23.62 -10.55 12.64
N SER A 197 -23.56 -9.66 13.64
CA SER A 197 -22.28 -9.30 14.26
C SER A 197 -21.68 -10.40 15.14
N SER A 198 -22.45 -11.40 15.56
CA SER A 198 -21.90 -12.58 16.27
C SER A 198 -21.05 -13.48 15.37
N VAL A 199 -21.29 -13.45 14.05
CA VAL A 199 -20.51 -14.21 13.06
C VAL A 199 -19.44 -13.34 12.42
N PHE A 200 -19.81 -12.13 11.98
CA PHE A 200 -18.92 -11.28 11.19
C PHE A 200 -18.08 -10.29 12.01
N GLY A 201 -18.31 -10.14 13.33
CA GLY A 201 -17.56 -9.19 14.16
C GLY A 201 -17.72 -7.72 13.72
N ARG A 202 -18.87 -7.41 13.09
CA ARG A 202 -19.24 -6.09 12.54
C ARG A 202 -20.74 -5.89 12.71
N ASP A 203 -21.15 -4.79 13.34
CA ASP A 203 -22.56 -4.38 13.36
C ASP A 203 -22.90 -3.67 12.04
N ILE A 204 -23.96 -4.13 11.37
CA ILE A 204 -24.51 -3.50 10.18
C ILE A 204 -25.89 -2.90 10.49
N SER A 205 -26.34 -1.94 9.67
CA SER A 205 -27.72 -1.45 9.71
C SER A 205 -28.39 -1.62 8.36
N ILE A 206 -29.38 -2.50 8.29
CA ILE A 206 -30.14 -2.78 7.06
C ILE A 206 -31.46 -2.02 7.01
N ARG A 207 -31.99 -1.81 5.79
CA ARG A 207 -33.40 -1.45 5.60
C ARG A 207 -34.23 -2.70 5.33
N PHE A 208 -35.29 -2.84 6.10
CA PHE A 208 -36.36 -3.81 5.89
C PHE A 208 -37.68 -3.03 5.94
N ASP A 209 -38.42 -3.05 4.82
CA ASP A 209 -39.54 -2.14 4.56
C ASP A 209 -39.20 -0.67 4.91
N LYS A 210 -39.97 -0.06 5.83
CA LYS A 210 -39.79 1.33 6.31
C LYS A 210 -38.94 1.43 7.58
N GLN A 211 -38.37 0.32 8.06
CA GLN A 211 -37.60 0.25 9.30
C GLN A 211 -36.09 0.14 9.01
N THR A 212 -35.29 0.64 9.93
CA THR A 212 -33.84 0.37 9.98
C THR A 212 -33.59 -0.62 11.10
N ILE A 213 -32.94 -1.74 10.81
CA ILE A 213 -32.60 -2.76 11.80
C ILE A 213 -31.08 -2.75 11.95
N THR A 214 -30.61 -2.36 13.13
CA THR A 214 -29.19 -2.44 13.52
C THR A 214 -28.92 -3.82 14.13
N ASN A 215 -27.81 -4.44 13.73
CA ASN A 215 -27.43 -5.82 14.02
C ASN A 215 -28.58 -6.84 13.75
N PRO A 216 -29.01 -6.97 12.48
CA PRO A 216 -30.07 -7.92 12.10
C PRO A 216 -29.67 -9.38 12.37
N THR A 217 -30.65 -10.27 12.44
CA THR A 217 -30.38 -11.71 12.35
C THR A 217 -29.94 -12.11 10.94
N LEU A 218 -29.33 -13.29 10.79
CA LEU A 218 -28.97 -13.86 9.49
C LEU A 218 -30.19 -13.94 8.55
N LEU A 219 -31.36 -14.35 9.04
CA LEU A 219 -32.61 -14.36 8.24
C LEU A 219 -33.07 -12.95 7.86
N GLN A 220 -32.97 -11.97 8.76
CA GLN A 220 -33.31 -10.58 8.46
C GLN A 220 -32.36 -9.98 7.41
N ALA A 221 -31.08 -10.31 7.48
CA ALA A 221 -30.07 -9.93 6.48
C ALA A 221 -30.35 -10.55 5.10
N LEU A 222 -30.67 -11.86 5.03
CA LEU A 222 -31.14 -12.52 3.81
C LEU A 222 -32.43 -11.92 3.24
N SER A 223 -33.27 -11.36 4.10
CA SER A 223 -34.56 -10.76 3.73
C SER A 223 -34.49 -9.25 3.44
N ALA A 224 -33.32 -8.61 3.64
CA ALA A 224 -33.14 -7.17 3.44
C ALA A 224 -33.49 -6.74 2.01
N GLN A 225 -34.07 -5.55 1.83
CA GLN A 225 -34.58 -5.08 0.52
C GLN A 225 -33.73 -3.94 -0.05
N GLY A 226 -33.53 -3.92 -1.37
CA GLY A 226 -32.72 -2.89 -2.06
C GLY A 226 -31.23 -3.23 -2.23
N GLY A 227 -30.44 -2.21 -2.59
CA GLY A 227 -29.01 -2.28 -2.92
C GLY A 227 -28.06 -1.95 -1.75
N ASN A 228 -26.78 -1.66 -2.07
CA ASN A 228 -25.72 -1.31 -1.12
C ASN A 228 -25.64 -2.36 0.02
N ILE A 229 -25.48 -1.95 1.29
CA ILE A 229 -25.36 -2.84 2.45
C ILE A 229 -26.48 -3.88 2.58
N ASN A 230 -27.69 -3.60 2.09
CA ASN A 230 -28.78 -4.59 2.10
C ASN A 230 -28.51 -5.72 1.11
N ALA A 231 -27.98 -5.41 -0.06
CA ALA A 231 -27.59 -6.43 -1.04
C ALA A 231 -26.33 -7.17 -0.60
N ALA A 232 -25.33 -6.46 -0.09
CA ALA A 232 -24.13 -7.05 0.48
C ALA A 232 -24.49 -8.05 1.60
N ALA A 233 -25.36 -7.66 2.54
CA ALA A 233 -25.83 -8.53 3.62
C ALA A 233 -26.51 -9.80 3.09
N ARG A 234 -27.39 -9.70 2.07
CA ARG A 234 -28.03 -10.88 1.45
C ARG A 234 -27.01 -11.88 0.90
N HIS A 235 -26.09 -11.42 0.05
CA HIS A 235 -25.10 -12.32 -0.58
C HIS A 235 -24.04 -12.81 0.41
N THR A 236 -23.70 -12.01 1.44
CA THR A 236 -22.77 -12.43 2.51
C THR A 236 -23.35 -13.55 3.36
N VAL A 237 -24.62 -13.47 3.76
CA VAL A 237 -25.23 -14.57 4.54
C VAL A 237 -25.48 -15.81 3.69
N ALA A 238 -25.85 -15.66 2.41
CA ALA A 238 -25.94 -16.82 1.51
C ALA A 238 -24.57 -17.52 1.36
N ALA A 239 -23.51 -16.74 1.18
CA ALA A 239 -22.14 -17.25 1.09
C ALA A 239 -21.71 -17.99 2.35
N LEU A 240 -22.06 -17.45 3.52
CA LEU A 240 -21.81 -18.09 4.81
C LEU A 240 -22.47 -19.47 4.89
N LEU A 241 -23.77 -19.55 4.57
CA LEU A 241 -24.54 -20.79 4.66
C LEU A 241 -24.10 -21.83 3.63
N ASN A 242 -23.75 -21.41 2.40
CA ASN A 242 -23.13 -22.30 1.42
C ASN A 242 -21.76 -22.82 1.92
N SER A 243 -20.85 -21.93 2.33
CA SER A 243 -19.48 -22.28 2.77
C SER A 243 -19.42 -23.21 3.99
N ALA A 244 -20.48 -23.23 4.81
CA ALA A 244 -20.57 -24.03 6.02
C ALA A 244 -21.43 -25.29 5.85
N SER A 245 -22.06 -25.49 4.69
CA SER A 245 -22.80 -26.71 4.38
C SER A 245 -21.84 -27.83 3.99
N THR A 246 -22.11 -29.05 4.46
CA THR A 246 -21.39 -30.25 4.01
C THR A 246 -21.86 -30.78 2.66
N ASP A 247 -23.00 -30.29 2.18
CA ASP A 247 -23.69 -30.75 0.98
C ASP A 247 -23.64 -29.72 -0.17
N VAL A 248 -22.84 -28.64 -0.01
CA VAL A 248 -22.57 -27.63 -1.04
C VAL A 248 -21.06 -27.49 -1.19
N ASP A 249 -20.53 -27.84 -2.36
CA ASP A 249 -19.11 -27.66 -2.71
C ASP A 249 -18.81 -26.18 -3.02
N TYR A 250 -18.87 -25.32 -2.00
CA TYR A 250 -18.77 -23.87 -2.18
C TYR A 250 -17.31 -23.40 -2.31
N ASP A 251 -17.07 -22.53 -3.30
CA ASP A 251 -15.75 -22.06 -3.73
C ASP A 251 -14.93 -21.27 -2.68
N LEU A 252 -15.52 -20.87 -1.55
CA LEU A 252 -14.85 -20.15 -0.45
C LEU A 252 -15.01 -20.89 0.88
N SER A 253 -13.98 -20.88 1.73
CA SER A 253 -14.17 -21.31 3.12
C SER A 253 -15.01 -20.30 3.92
N THR A 254 -15.65 -20.76 5.00
CA THR A 254 -16.37 -19.87 5.93
C THR A 254 -15.48 -18.75 6.49
N SER A 255 -14.21 -19.05 6.74
CA SER A 255 -13.19 -18.04 7.12
C SER A 255 -12.98 -16.99 6.03
N ASP A 256 -12.88 -17.39 4.76
CA ASP A 256 -12.69 -16.45 3.65
C ASP A 256 -13.91 -15.56 3.46
N VAL A 257 -15.12 -16.10 3.60
CA VAL A 257 -16.37 -15.31 3.54
C VAL A 257 -16.43 -14.26 4.66
N ILE A 258 -16.04 -14.64 5.88
CA ILE A 258 -16.01 -13.72 7.03
C ILE A 258 -14.94 -12.64 6.82
N SER A 259 -13.71 -13.02 6.44
CA SER A 259 -12.62 -12.07 6.19
C SER A 259 -12.92 -11.12 5.02
N LEU A 260 -13.50 -11.63 3.93
CA LEU A 260 -13.93 -10.85 2.78
C LEU A 260 -14.97 -9.78 3.16
N PHE A 261 -15.91 -10.10 4.06
CA PHE A 261 -16.83 -9.09 4.59
C PHE A 261 -16.11 -8.08 5.49
N GLN A 262 -15.26 -8.56 6.40
CA GLN A 262 -14.55 -7.71 7.36
C GLN A 262 -13.56 -6.73 6.72
N SER A 263 -13.00 -7.07 5.56
CA SER A 263 -12.09 -6.20 4.80
C SER A 263 -12.80 -5.16 3.93
N ASN A 264 -14.09 -5.36 3.62
CA ASN A 264 -14.87 -4.45 2.78
C ASN A 264 -15.92 -3.63 3.56
N TYR A 265 -16.03 -3.81 4.88
CA TYR A 265 -16.97 -3.05 5.73
C TYR A 265 -16.30 -2.49 7.00
N PRO A 266 -16.47 -1.19 7.33
CA PRO A 266 -17.43 -0.25 6.74
C PRO A 266 -16.93 0.58 5.55
N ASP A 267 -15.62 0.67 5.34
CA ASP A 267 -15.00 1.68 4.46
C ASP A 267 -14.45 1.13 3.12
N GLY A 268 -14.88 -0.07 2.71
CA GLY A 268 -14.40 -0.74 1.50
C GLY A 268 -15.46 -0.92 0.39
N GLU A 269 -15.06 -1.61 -0.68
CA GLU A 269 -15.86 -1.75 -1.90
C GLU A 269 -16.95 -2.84 -1.77
N LEU A 270 -18.00 -2.51 -1.01
CA LEU A 270 -19.13 -3.39 -0.75
C LEU A 270 -19.82 -3.94 -2.01
N ASP A 271 -19.93 -3.12 -3.06
CA ASP A 271 -20.63 -3.53 -4.29
C ASP A 271 -19.81 -4.55 -5.10
N ASP A 272 -18.49 -4.37 -5.22
CA ASP A 272 -17.56 -5.35 -5.81
C ASP A 272 -17.55 -6.68 -5.02
N MET A 273 -17.46 -6.58 -3.70
CA MET A 273 -17.55 -7.74 -2.79
C MET A 273 -18.87 -8.48 -2.97
N LYS A 274 -19.99 -7.76 -3.07
CA LYS A 274 -21.33 -8.30 -3.31
C LYS A 274 -21.48 -8.90 -4.70
N ASP A 275 -20.88 -8.33 -5.75
CA ASP A 275 -20.90 -8.89 -7.10
C ASP A 275 -20.11 -10.21 -7.16
N ARG A 276 -18.94 -10.26 -6.52
CA ARG A 276 -18.17 -11.50 -6.37
C ARG A 276 -18.94 -12.58 -5.61
N LEU A 277 -19.50 -12.26 -4.45
CA LEU A 277 -20.32 -13.21 -3.70
C LEU A 277 -21.59 -13.62 -4.45
N ALA A 278 -22.17 -12.77 -5.31
CA ALA A 278 -23.30 -13.15 -6.15
C ALA A 278 -22.91 -14.28 -7.12
N LYS A 279 -21.75 -14.19 -7.80
CA LYS A 279 -21.26 -15.24 -8.71
C LYS A 279 -21.24 -16.61 -8.04
N TYR A 280 -20.58 -16.75 -6.89
CA TYR A 280 -20.49 -18.04 -6.17
C TYR A 280 -21.86 -18.55 -5.73
N ASN A 281 -22.69 -17.69 -5.14
CA ASN A 281 -24.04 -18.04 -4.69
C ASN A 281 -25.00 -18.46 -5.84
N GLU A 282 -24.61 -18.24 -7.09
CA GLU A 282 -25.41 -18.48 -8.30
C GLU A 282 -24.83 -19.59 -9.20
N GLN A 283 -23.82 -20.33 -8.73
CA GLN A 283 -23.20 -21.46 -9.46
C GLN A 283 -24.11 -22.67 -9.65
N GLY A 284 -25.18 -22.77 -8.84
CA GLY A 284 -26.17 -23.85 -8.92
C GLY A 284 -26.35 -24.53 -7.57
N CYS A 285 -27.58 -24.57 -7.09
CA CYS A 285 -27.91 -25.12 -5.78
C CYS A 285 -28.04 -26.66 -5.89
N PRO A 286 -27.28 -27.45 -5.11
CA PRO A 286 -27.39 -28.91 -5.08
C PRO A 286 -28.49 -29.39 -4.11
N LEU A 287 -29.02 -28.48 -3.29
CA LEU A 287 -30.03 -28.72 -2.26
C LEU A 287 -31.45 -28.58 -2.84
N ASN A 288 -32.42 -29.24 -2.20
CA ASN A 288 -33.82 -29.31 -2.65
C ASN A 288 -34.68 -28.16 -2.08
#